data_AF-A0A961L9S5-F1
#
_entry.id   AF-A0A961L9S5-F1
#
_cell.length_a   1.000
_cell.length_b   1.000
_cell.length_c   1.000
_cell.angle_alpha   90.00
_cell.angle_beta   90.00
_cell.angle_gamma   90.00
#
_symmetry.space_group_name_H-M   'P 1'
#
loop_
_entity.id
_entity.type
_entity.pdbx_description
1 polymer ?
#
loop_
_entity_poly.entity_id
_entity_poly.type
_entity_poly.pdbx_seq_one_letter_code
_entity_poly.pdbx_strand_id
1 'polypeptide(L)'
;ILQKLVTRMGFPAVADGVLGPRSILAARQADAAAPGYFGDAYGIARRNYYYALADGRPASRKFARSQSGGKGGWIVRAEEFISARYHLTLAEHRARVAKWG
;
A
#
# COMPACT_ATOMS: atom_id res chain seq x y z
N ILE A 1 -7.82 2.60 -2.81
CA ILE A 1 -6.51 3.01 -2.23
C ILE A 1 -6.06 4.34 -2.82
N LEU A 2 -5.95 4.44 -4.15
CA LEU A 2 -5.53 5.66 -4.87
C LEU A 2 -6.27 6.92 -4.42
N GLN A 3 -7.60 6.95 -4.50
CA GLN A 3 -8.42 8.11 -4.10
C GLN A 3 -8.17 8.53 -2.63
N LYS A 4 -8.01 7.57 -1.71
CA LYS A 4 -7.65 7.85 -0.31
C LYS A 4 -6.21 8.36 -0.14
N LEU A 5 -5.31 7.95 -1.02
CA LEU A 5 -3.91 8.41 -1.00
C LEU A 5 -3.83 9.87 -1.47
N VAL A 6 -4.39 10.18 -2.64
CA VAL A 6 -4.32 11.54 -3.20
C VAL A 6 -5.01 12.57 -2.28
N THR A 7 -6.12 12.19 -1.64
CA THR A 7 -6.78 13.05 -0.64
C THR A 7 -5.88 13.30 0.57
N ARG A 8 -5.12 12.30 1.06
CA ARG A 8 -4.13 12.49 2.14
C ARG A 8 -2.94 13.33 1.71
N MET A 9 -2.61 13.36 0.42
CA MET A 9 -1.58 14.21 -0.16
C MET A 9 -2.09 15.65 -0.41
N GLY A 10 -3.35 15.96 -0.09
CA GLY A 10 -3.94 17.29 -0.23
C GLY A 10 -4.72 17.51 -1.53
N PHE A 11 -4.88 16.49 -2.37
CA PHE A 11 -5.58 16.58 -3.65
C PHE A 11 -6.97 15.93 -3.55
N PRO A 12 -8.07 16.72 -3.55
CA PRO A 12 -9.40 16.20 -3.24
C PRO A 12 -9.88 15.12 -4.22
N ALA A 13 -10.19 13.93 -3.70
CA ALA A 13 -10.92 12.89 -4.40
C ALA A 13 -11.94 12.21 -3.48
N VAL A 14 -13.08 11.81 -4.05
CA VAL A 14 -14.07 10.96 -3.37
C VAL A 14 -13.59 9.52 -3.46
N ALA A 15 -13.56 8.79 -2.34
CA ALA A 15 -13.12 7.39 -2.30
C ALA A 15 -14.26 6.40 -2.60
N ASP A 16 -14.90 6.57 -3.76
CA ASP A 16 -16.05 5.78 -4.25
C ASP A 16 -15.64 4.57 -5.11
N GLY A 17 -14.36 4.46 -5.48
CA GLY A 17 -13.85 3.42 -6.37
C GLY A 17 -14.05 3.71 -7.87
N VAL A 18 -14.66 4.83 -8.23
CA VAL A 18 -14.93 5.23 -9.61
C VAL A 18 -13.82 6.16 -10.14
N LEU A 19 -13.19 5.76 -11.24
CA LEU A 19 -12.18 6.58 -11.91
C LEU A 19 -12.84 7.58 -12.87
N GLY A 20 -13.29 8.71 -12.34
CA GLY A 20 -13.76 9.86 -13.12
C GLY A 20 -12.72 10.96 -13.32
N PRO A 21 -13.06 12.04 -14.04
CA PRO A 21 -12.17 13.16 -14.31
C PRO A 21 -11.54 13.79 -13.06
N ARG A 22 -12.30 13.88 -11.96
CA ARG A 22 -11.80 14.40 -10.67
C ARG A 22 -10.72 13.51 -10.05
N SER A 23 -10.91 12.18 -10.06
CA SER A 23 -9.90 11.22 -9.58
C SER A 23 -8.62 11.30 -10.41
N ILE A 24 -8.75 11.43 -11.73
CA ILE A 24 -7.61 11.56 -12.67
C ILE A 24 -6.86 12.87 -12.42
N LEU A 25 -7.57 13.99 -12.27
CA LEU A 25 -6.96 15.29 -11.97
C LEU A 25 -6.18 15.25 -10.65
N ALA A 26 -6.80 14.74 -9.58
CA ALA A 26 -6.14 14.63 -8.28
C ALA A 26 -4.88 13.75 -8.33
N ALA A 27 -4.92 12.65 -9.09
CA ALA A 27 -3.75 11.79 -9.29
C ALA A 27 -2.64 12.50 -10.07
N ARG A 28 -2.97 13.27 -11.12
CA ARG A 28 -2.00 14.08 -11.87
C ARG A 28 -1.36 15.16 -11.01
N GLN A 29 -2.14 15.84 -10.18
CA GLN A 29 -1.62 16.87 -9.28
C GLN A 29 -0.73 16.26 -8.18
N ALA A 30 -1.11 15.10 -7.65
CA ALA A 30 -0.30 14.35 -6.68
C ALA A 30 1.05 13.92 -7.26
N ASP A 31 1.07 13.43 -8.50
CA ASP A 31 2.30 13.07 -9.20
C ASP A 31 3.18 14.30 -9.48
N ALA A 32 2.57 15.39 -9.96
CA ALA A 32 3.29 16.64 -10.24
C ALA A 32 3.91 17.29 -8.99
N ALA A 33 3.28 17.12 -7.81
CA ALA A 33 3.78 17.67 -6.56
C ALA A 33 4.97 16.91 -5.97
N ALA A 34 5.15 15.63 -6.33
CA ALA A 34 6.30 14.83 -5.92
C ALA A 34 6.73 13.87 -7.05
N PRO A 35 7.31 14.40 -8.15
CA PRO A 35 7.66 13.60 -9.31
C PRO A 35 8.62 12.46 -8.94
N GLY A 36 8.31 11.26 -9.41
CA GLY A 36 9.10 10.05 -9.12
C GLY A 36 8.81 9.39 -7.77
N TYR A 37 8.03 10.01 -6.88
CA TYR A 37 7.67 9.44 -5.57
C TYR A 37 6.24 8.90 -5.52
N PHE A 38 5.38 9.26 -6.47
CA PHE A 38 3.96 8.88 -6.43
C PHE A 38 3.74 7.37 -6.55
N GLY A 39 4.55 6.70 -7.39
CA GLY A 39 4.55 5.23 -7.52
C GLY A 39 4.89 4.55 -6.19
N ASP A 40 5.96 4.99 -5.54
CA ASP A 40 6.37 4.51 -4.21
C ASP A 40 5.27 4.72 -3.17
N ALA A 41 4.68 5.92 -3.13
CA ALA A 41 3.60 6.25 -2.20
C ALA A 41 2.38 5.35 -2.41
N TYR A 42 2.02 5.07 -3.66
CA TYR A 42 0.93 4.15 -3.98
C TYR A 42 1.24 2.70 -3.59
N GLY A 43 2.44 2.21 -3.91
CA GLY A 43 2.89 0.87 -3.52
C GLY A 43 2.89 0.68 -2.00
N ILE A 44 3.42 1.65 -1.25
CA ILE A 44 3.41 1.63 0.22
C ILE A 44 1.97 1.65 0.75
N ALA A 45 1.09 2.49 0.19
CA ALA A 45 -0.31 2.55 0.59
C ALA A 45 -1.03 1.21 0.35
N ARG A 46 -0.73 0.52 -0.77
CA ARG A 46 -1.27 -0.81 -1.09
C ARG A 46 -0.72 -1.89 -0.15
N ARG A 47 0.58 -1.88 0.15
CA ARG A 47 1.19 -2.79 1.13
C ARG A 47 0.52 -2.64 2.50
N ASN A 48 0.37 -1.40 2.96
CA ASN A 48 -0.23 -1.08 4.26
C ASN A 48 -1.71 -1.47 4.32
N TYR A 49 -2.45 -1.38 3.21
CA TYR A 49 -3.83 -1.87 3.13
C TYR A 49 -3.95 -3.36 3.44
N TYR A 50 -3.06 -4.21 2.89
CA TYR A 50 -3.09 -5.65 3.18
C TYR A 50 -2.70 -5.97 4.62
N TYR A 51 -1.77 -5.23 5.22
CA TYR A 51 -1.48 -5.36 6.65
C TYR A 51 -2.70 -4.99 7.50
N ALA A 52 -3.31 -3.83 7.24
CA ALA A 52 -4.49 -3.38 8.00
C ALA A 52 -5.67 -4.37 7.87
N LEU A 53 -5.89 -4.92 6.68
CA LEU A 53 -6.90 -5.95 6.45
C LEU A 53 -6.59 -7.23 7.27
N ALA A 54 -5.33 -7.65 7.31
CA ALA A 54 -4.89 -8.84 8.03
C ALA A 54 -4.88 -8.66 9.56
N ASP A 55 -4.69 -7.42 10.05
CA ASP A 55 -4.80 -7.10 11.47
C ASP A 55 -6.23 -7.34 11.99
N GLY A 56 -7.25 -6.92 11.23
CA GLY A 56 -8.66 -7.07 11.62
C GLY A 56 -9.29 -8.42 11.25
N ARG A 57 -8.67 -9.22 10.37
CA ARG A 57 -9.26 -10.47 9.87
C ARG A 57 -8.21 -11.58 9.72
N PRO A 58 -8.17 -12.56 10.65
CA PRO A 58 -7.21 -13.67 10.60
C PRO A 58 -7.17 -14.43 9.27
N ALA A 59 -8.33 -14.67 8.66
CA ALA A 59 -8.43 -15.35 7.35
C ALA A 59 -7.75 -14.59 6.20
N SER A 60 -7.52 -13.28 6.35
CA SER A 60 -6.83 -12.43 5.37
C SER A 60 -5.31 -12.40 5.55
N ARG A 61 -4.76 -12.95 6.65
CA ARG A 61 -3.31 -12.97 6.90
C ARG A 61 -2.53 -13.70 5.82
N LYS A 62 -3.13 -14.69 5.15
CA LYS A 62 -2.55 -15.41 4.01
C LYS A 62 -2.12 -14.49 2.86
N PHE A 63 -2.67 -13.29 2.77
CA PHE A 63 -2.28 -12.31 1.76
C PHE A 63 -1.00 -11.58 2.13
N ALA A 64 -0.78 -11.36 3.42
CA ALA A 64 0.32 -10.55 3.95
C ALA A 64 1.50 -11.38 4.50
N ARG A 65 1.27 -12.62 4.95
CA ARG A 65 2.26 -13.53 5.54
C ARG A 65 2.17 -14.90 4.87
N SER A 66 3.31 -15.46 4.47
CA SER A 66 3.41 -16.84 3.96
C SER A 66 3.35 -17.87 5.10
N GLN A 67 3.18 -19.15 4.78
CA GLN A 67 3.23 -20.24 5.78
C GLN A 67 4.61 -20.34 6.46
N SER A 68 5.69 -19.97 5.77
CA SER A 68 7.06 -19.92 6.32
C SER A 68 7.33 -18.68 7.21
N GLY A 69 6.33 -17.84 7.47
CA GLY A 69 6.48 -16.60 8.23
C GLY A 69 7.21 -15.48 7.47
N GLY A 70 7.39 -15.65 6.16
CA GLY A 70 7.92 -14.64 5.25
C GLY A 70 6.82 -13.74 4.68
N LYS A 71 7.22 -12.81 3.82
CA LYS A 71 6.28 -11.90 3.14
C LYS A 71 5.29 -12.69 2.29
N GLY A 72 4.00 -12.41 2.48
CA GLY A 72 2.95 -12.94 1.62
C GLY A 72 3.02 -12.35 0.21
N GLY A 73 2.46 -13.06 -0.77
CA GLY A 73 2.56 -12.70 -2.18
C GLY A 73 1.95 -11.34 -2.55
N TRP A 74 1.06 -10.76 -1.73
CA TRP A 74 0.56 -9.40 -1.98
C TRP A 74 1.50 -8.31 -1.45
N ILE A 75 2.34 -8.61 -0.46
CA ILE A 75 3.39 -7.70 0.02
C ILE A 75 4.51 -7.63 -1.03
N VAL A 76 4.96 -8.81 -1.51
CA VAL A 76 6.01 -8.90 -2.54
C VAL A 76 5.59 -8.16 -3.81
N ARG A 77 4.38 -8.40 -4.31
CA ARG A 77 3.85 -7.67 -5.49
C ARG A 77 3.64 -6.18 -5.24
N ALA A 78 3.38 -5.74 -4.02
CA ALA A 78 3.31 -4.32 -3.73
C ALA A 78 4.71 -3.69 -3.82
N GLU A 79 5.73 -4.40 -3.35
CA GLU A 79 7.12 -3.95 -3.36
C GLU A 79 7.77 -3.93 -4.76
N GLU A 80 7.25 -4.68 -5.74
CA GLU A 80 7.67 -4.57 -7.15
C GLU A 80 7.47 -3.15 -7.72
N PHE A 81 6.54 -2.37 -7.17
CA PHE A 81 6.28 -0.97 -7.57
C PHE A 81 6.99 0.05 -6.68
N ILE A 82 7.73 -0.40 -5.67
CA ILE A 82 8.34 0.44 -4.65
C ILE A 82 9.87 0.38 -4.83
N SER A 83 10.54 1.52 -4.76
CA SER A 83 11.98 1.62 -4.69
C SER A 83 12.54 0.75 -3.55
N ALA A 84 13.61 0.01 -3.82
CA ALA A 84 14.18 -0.97 -2.88
C ALA A 84 14.43 -0.42 -1.46
N ARG A 85 14.80 0.86 -1.34
CA ARG A 85 15.01 1.55 -0.05
C ARG A 85 13.79 1.59 0.87
N TYR A 86 12.58 1.41 0.35
CA TYR A 86 11.33 1.41 1.13
C TYR A 86 10.75 0.00 1.34
N HIS A 87 11.42 -1.03 0.83
CA HIS A 87 11.03 -2.42 1.08
C HIS A 87 11.23 -2.72 2.55
N LEU A 88 10.34 -3.53 3.13
CA LEU A 88 10.59 -4.04 4.48
C LEU A 88 11.68 -5.11 4.39
N THR A 89 12.64 -5.14 5.30
CA THR A 89 13.47 -6.33 5.46
C THR A 89 12.61 -7.51 5.94
N LEU A 90 13.14 -8.73 5.85
CA LEU A 90 12.45 -9.89 6.42
C LEU A 90 12.26 -9.73 7.94
N ALA A 91 13.23 -9.12 8.63
CA ALA A 91 13.15 -8.85 10.07
C ALA A 91 12.04 -7.84 10.39
N GLU A 92 11.97 -6.73 9.66
CA GLU A 92 10.90 -5.73 9.81
C GLU A 92 9.53 -6.32 9.49
N HIS A 93 9.44 -7.17 8.46
CA HIS A 93 8.21 -7.89 8.14
C HIS A 93 7.76 -8.77 9.31
N ARG A 94 8.66 -9.59 9.85
CA ARG A 94 8.37 -10.47 11.00
C ARG A 94 7.94 -9.66 12.22
N ALA A 95 8.63 -8.58 12.52
CA ALA A 95 8.26 -7.66 13.60
C ALA A 95 6.85 -7.08 13.37
N ARG A 96 6.50 -6.69 12.14
CA ARG A 96 5.19 -6.14 11.80
C ARG A 96 4.04 -7.13 12.01
N VAL A 97 4.28 -8.43 11.80
CA VAL A 97 3.25 -9.48 11.89
C VAL A 97 3.31 -10.29 13.17
N ALA A 98 4.22 -9.98 14.10
CA ALA A 98 4.43 -10.73 15.34
C ALA A 98 3.16 -10.86 16.20
N LYS A 99 2.29 -9.84 16.18
CA LYS A 99 1.03 -9.84 16.95
C LYS A 99 -0.01 -10.84 16.45
N TRP A 100 0.21 -11.47 15.30
CA TRP A 100 -0.78 -12.38 14.70
C TRP A 100 -0.72 -13.81 15.25
N GLY A 101 0.31 -14.19 15.99
CA GLY A 101 0.64 -15.59 16.26
C GLY A 101 1.34 -16.19 15.06
#